data_AF-Q2SSI4-F1
#
_entry.id   AF-Q2SSI4-F1
#
_cell.length_a   1.000
_cell.length_b   1.000
_cell.length_c   1.000
_cell.angle_alpha   90.00
_cell.angle_beta   90.00
_cell.angle_gamma   90.00
#
_symmetry.space_group_name_H-M   'P 1'
#
loop_
_entity.id
_entity.type
_entity.pdbx_description
1 polymer ?
#
loop_
_entity_poly.entity_id
_entity_poly.type
_entity_poly.pdbx_seq_one_letter_code
_entity_poly.pdbx_strand_id
1 'polypeptide(L)'
;MFKQAIYNFDKTECLEIGYFTNHKGVIQIEQFPKVTKKVPKILPKEITSLELAFIYNENEFIDGIEYWDTKNITDMNYMFFEAENFNQNISTWDTSNVTDMNSMFEYATNFNQDISKWDVSNVEDMGWMFFGASSFNQPIGNWNTSKVENTNYMFFKAEKFNQDISSWNTSNVIDMNSMFEYAKNFNQDIGNWNTSKVTNMNSMFNFASKFNKDLSKWDTSNVARYGQNIGYVNPNWKPEHKPQFYKARSF
;
A
#
# COMPACT_ATOMS: atom_id res chain seq x y z
N MET A 1 24.08 -7.85 -13.79
CA MET A 1 25.06 -7.14 -12.94
C MET A 1 24.93 -7.70 -11.53
N PHE A 2 26.02 -7.80 -10.78
CA PHE A 2 25.99 -8.28 -9.39
C PHE A 2 27.09 -7.57 -8.59
N LYS A 3 26.71 -7.01 -7.44
CA LYS A 3 27.61 -6.47 -6.43
C LYS A 3 27.11 -6.97 -5.07
N GLN A 4 27.98 -7.62 -4.31
CA GLN A 4 27.65 -8.09 -2.97
C GLN A 4 27.72 -6.94 -1.96
N ALA A 5 26.78 -6.90 -1.02
CA ALA A 5 26.81 -5.94 0.08
C ALA A 5 27.96 -6.23 1.06
N ILE A 6 28.54 -5.18 1.63
CA ILE A 6 29.57 -5.27 2.69
C ILE A 6 28.99 -4.71 3.97
N TYR A 7 29.21 -5.40 5.09
CA TYR A 7 28.69 -5.03 6.40
C TYR A 7 29.80 -4.98 7.45
N ASN A 8 29.51 -4.30 8.55
CA ASN A 8 30.26 -4.49 9.79
C ASN A 8 30.01 -5.91 10.38
N PHE A 9 30.78 -6.27 11.42
CA PHE A 9 30.78 -7.63 11.98
C PHE A 9 29.40 -8.13 12.43
N ASP A 10 28.60 -7.27 13.07
CA ASP A 10 27.28 -7.63 13.60
C ASP A 10 26.12 -7.36 12.61
N LYS A 11 26.42 -6.91 11.39
CA LYS A 11 25.47 -6.56 10.33
C LYS A 11 24.53 -5.39 10.64
N THR A 12 24.77 -4.62 11.69
CA THR A 12 23.96 -3.45 12.02
C THR A 12 24.25 -2.25 11.12
N GLU A 13 25.40 -2.23 10.43
CA GLU A 13 25.79 -1.19 9.48
C GLU A 13 26.18 -1.81 8.13
N CYS A 14 25.48 -1.38 7.08
CA CYS A 14 25.92 -1.61 5.71
C CYS A 14 26.99 -0.59 5.34
N LEU A 15 28.16 -1.07 4.94
CA LEU A 15 29.31 -0.27 4.52
C LEU A 15 29.30 -0.05 2.99
N GLU A 16 28.80 -1.03 2.24
CA GLU A 16 28.58 -0.92 0.80
C GLU A 16 27.28 -1.59 0.39
N ILE A 17 26.43 -0.86 -0.35
CA ILE A 17 25.16 -1.38 -0.86
C ILE A 17 25.44 -2.43 -1.95
N GLY A 18 24.88 -3.62 -1.75
CA GLY A 18 24.80 -4.69 -2.73
C GLY A 18 23.57 -4.55 -3.62
N TYR A 19 23.66 -5.07 -4.84
CA TYR A 19 22.57 -5.08 -5.82
C TYR A 19 22.82 -6.13 -6.91
N PHE A 20 21.76 -6.56 -7.57
CA PHE A 20 21.80 -7.59 -8.59
C PHE A 20 20.76 -7.34 -9.67
N THR A 21 20.93 -7.96 -10.85
CA THR A 21 19.88 -7.99 -11.87
C THR A 21 18.87 -9.08 -11.52
N ASN A 22 17.63 -8.72 -11.25
CA ASN A 22 16.58 -9.67 -10.88
C ASN A 22 15.96 -10.37 -12.11
N HIS A 23 14.96 -11.22 -11.87
CA HIS A 23 14.28 -11.99 -12.92
C HIS A 23 13.48 -11.12 -13.92
N LYS A 24 13.14 -9.87 -13.56
CA LYS A 24 12.51 -8.87 -14.43
C LYS A 24 13.55 -8.11 -15.28
N GLY A 25 14.84 -8.39 -15.10
CA GLY A 25 15.94 -7.73 -15.84
C GLY A 25 16.31 -6.34 -15.30
N VAL A 26 15.74 -5.91 -14.18
CA VAL A 26 16.05 -4.61 -13.54
C VAL A 26 17.12 -4.77 -12.46
N ILE A 27 17.78 -3.68 -12.10
CA ILE A 27 18.80 -3.69 -11.05
C ILE A 27 18.12 -3.42 -9.71
N GLN A 28 18.06 -4.46 -8.88
CA GLN A 28 17.43 -4.47 -7.57
C GLN A 28 18.48 -4.43 -6.46
N ILE A 29 18.19 -3.70 -5.39
CA ILE A 29 19.01 -3.69 -4.18
C ILE A 29 19.02 -5.06 -3.49
N GLU A 30 20.15 -5.44 -2.90
CA GLU A 30 20.20 -6.62 -2.03
C GLU A 30 19.43 -6.32 -0.74
N GLN A 31 18.62 -7.27 -0.27
CA GLN A 31 17.92 -7.16 1.02
C GLN A 31 18.92 -6.91 2.15
N PHE A 32 18.63 -5.92 3.00
CA PHE A 32 19.37 -5.68 4.22
C PHE A 32 18.98 -6.68 5.33
N PRO A 33 19.94 -7.18 6.13
CA PRO A 33 19.64 -7.88 7.37
C PRO A 33 18.66 -7.08 8.24
N LYS A 34 17.73 -7.76 8.89
CA LYS A 34 16.70 -7.13 9.74
C LYS A 34 17.24 -6.21 10.86
N VAL A 35 18.48 -6.43 11.29
CA VAL A 35 19.18 -5.64 12.31
C VAL A 35 19.89 -4.40 11.76
N THR A 36 19.94 -4.22 10.43
CA THR A 36 20.62 -3.09 9.80
C THR A 36 19.90 -1.79 10.13
N LYS A 37 20.59 -0.90 10.84
CA LYS A 37 20.11 0.40 11.31
C LYS A 37 20.89 1.57 10.70
N LYS A 38 21.83 1.28 9.81
CA LYS A 38 22.63 2.26 9.09
C LYS A 38 23.01 1.74 7.71
N VAL A 39 22.86 2.59 6.71
CA VAL A 39 23.18 2.33 5.30
C VAL A 39 24.02 3.47 4.72
N PRO A 40 24.74 3.25 3.61
CA PRO A 40 25.42 4.32 2.91
C PRO A 40 24.44 5.40 2.46
N LYS A 41 24.82 6.67 2.60
CA LYS A 41 24.00 7.84 2.25
C LYS A 41 23.73 7.98 0.75
N ILE A 42 24.55 7.33 -0.07
CA ILE A 42 24.45 7.39 -1.53
C ILE A 42 23.87 6.06 -1.99
N LEU A 43 22.66 6.10 -2.55
CA LEU A 43 22.06 5.00 -3.27
C LEU A 43 22.75 4.87 -4.65
N PRO A 44 23.30 3.71 -5.03
CA PRO A 44 23.84 3.51 -6.37
C PRO A 44 22.80 3.83 -7.45
N LYS A 45 23.15 4.74 -8.36
CA LYS A 45 22.24 5.27 -9.40
C LYS A 45 21.70 4.21 -10.37
N GLU A 46 22.39 3.09 -10.45
CA GLU A 46 22.02 1.94 -11.28
C GLU A 46 20.82 1.19 -10.71
N ILE A 47 20.57 1.29 -9.39
CA ILE A 47 19.43 0.65 -8.74
C ILE A 47 18.15 1.35 -9.17
N THR A 48 17.20 0.55 -9.66
CA THR A 48 15.84 1.01 -10.03
C THR A 48 14.76 0.29 -9.24
N SER A 49 15.11 -0.71 -8.42
CA SER A 49 14.17 -1.43 -7.56
C SER A 49 14.68 -1.49 -6.13
N LEU A 50 13.83 -1.03 -5.20
CA LEU A 50 13.98 -1.18 -3.76
C LEU A 50 13.15 -2.36 -3.23
N GLU A 51 12.71 -3.25 -4.13
CA GLU A 51 11.95 -4.45 -3.79
C GLU A 51 12.66 -5.24 -2.69
N LEU A 52 11.93 -5.52 -1.61
CA LEU A 52 12.37 -6.29 -0.43
C LEU A 52 13.50 -5.66 0.41
N ALA A 53 13.90 -4.40 0.19
CA ALA A 53 15.11 -3.83 0.78
C ALA A 53 15.19 -3.99 2.32
N PHE A 54 14.11 -3.68 3.03
CA PHE A 54 14.04 -3.66 4.50
C PHE A 54 12.93 -4.56 5.07
N ILE A 55 12.64 -5.70 4.43
CA ILE A 55 11.69 -6.66 5.00
C ILE A 55 12.13 -7.08 6.41
N TYR A 56 11.16 -7.15 7.32
CA TYR A 56 11.31 -7.50 8.73
C TYR A 56 12.27 -6.59 9.52
N ASN A 57 12.59 -5.38 9.04
CA ASN A 57 13.54 -4.52 9.74
C ASN A 57 13.06 -4.18 11.16
N GLU A 58 13.94 -4.35 12.13
CA GLU A 58 13.60 -4.25 13.56
C GLU A 58 13.73 -2.82 14.11
N ASN A 59 14.21 -1.87 13.31
CA ASN A 59 14.57 -0.53 13.76
C ASN A 59 13.50 0.49 13.42
N GLU A 60 13.29 1.43 14.34
CA GLU A 60 12.46 2.61 14.08
C GLU A 60 13.13 3.57 13.09
N PHE A 61 14.46 3.64 13.12
CA PHE A 61 15.30 4.55 12.34
C PHE A 61 16.48 3.80 11.70
N ILE A 62 16.74 4.09 10.43
CA ILE A 62 17.82 3.58 9.60
C ILE A 62 18.64 4.79 9.10
N ASP A 63 19.78 5.05 9.75
CA ASP A 63 20.67 6.17 9.40
C ASP A 63 21.16 6.04 7.95
N GLY A 64 20.99 7.09 7.16
CA GLY A 64 21.49 7.16 5.79
C GLY A 64 20.40 7.09 4.73
N ILE A 65 19.27 6.45 5.03
CA ILE A 65 18.18 6.23 4.08
C ILE A 65 17.46 7.55 3.69
N GLU A 66 17.50 8.55 4.58
CA GLU A 66 16.91 9.87 4.36
C GLU A 66 17.65 10.70 3.28
N TYR A 67 18.87 10.29 2.91
CA TYR A 67 19.69 10.96 1.89
C TYR A 67 19.61 10.30 0.51
N TRP A 68 18.90 9.19 0.37
CA TRP A 68 18.79 8.48 -0.90
C TRP A 68 18.06 9.33 -1.95
N ASP A 69 18.66 9.44 -3.14
CA ASP A 69 18.02 9.96 -4.34
C ASP A 69 17.18 8.84 -4.98
N THR A 70 15.86 8.85 -4.74
CA THR A 70 14.95 7.79 -5.20
C THR A 70 14.34 8.05 -6.57
N LYS A 71 14.74 9.11 -7.29
CA LYS A 71 14.10 9.49 -8.56
C LYS A 71 14.13 8.41 -9.65
N ASN A 72 15.08 7.47 -9.59
CA ASN A 72 15.20 6.38 -10.57
C ASN A 72 14.45 5.11 -10.14
N ILE A 73 13.84 5.10 -8.96
CA ILE A 73 13.16 3.93 -8.42
C ILE A 73 11.80 3.77 -9.09
N THR A 74 11.56 2.57 -9.61
CA THR A 74 10.31 2.18 -10.26
C THR A 74 9.53 1.14 -9.44
N ASP A 75 10.19 0.44 -8.51
CA ASP A 75 9.61 -0.67 -7.75
C ASP A 75 9.96 -0.52 -6.26
N MET A 76 8.94 -0.41 -5.40
CA MET A 76 9.06 -0.35 -3.94
C MET A 76 8.33 -1.52 -3.25
N ASN A 77 8.09 -2.61 -3.98
CA ASN A 77 7.37 -3.78 -3.48
C ASN A 77 7.99 -4.34 -2.21
N TYR A 78 7.15 -4.62 -1.21
CA TYR A 78 7.56 -5.19 0.06
C TYR A 78 8.66 -4.40 0.79
N MET A 79 8.99 -3.16 0.42
CA MET A 79 10.22 -2.51 0.89
C MET A 79 10.35 -2.48 2.43
N PHE A 80 9.24 -2.29 3.15
CA PHE A 80 9.16 -2.30 4.62
C PHE A 80 8.15 -3.35 5.14
N PHE A 81 7.95 -4.45 4.41
CA PHE A 81 7.06 -5.54 4.82
C PHE A 81 7.48 -6.08 6.20
N GLU A 82 6.53 -6.14 7.14
CA GLU A 82 6.71 -6.54 8.54
C GLU A 82 7.82 -5.76 9.29
N ALA A 83 8.17 -4.55 8.85
CA ALA A 83 9.04 -3.65 9.60
C ALA A 83 8.26 -2.96 10.74
N GLU A 84 7.81 -3.75 11.73
CA GLU A 84 6.82 -3.33 12.74
C GLU A 84 7.19 -2.02 13.46
N ASN A 85 8.47 -1.81 13.74
CA ASN A 85 8.96 -0.64 14.46
C ASN A 85 9.21 0.59 13.57
N PHE A 86 9.29 0.42 12.24
CA PHE A 86 9.71 1.47 11.33
C PHE A 86 8.73 2.66 11.35
N ASN A 87 9.25 3.85 11.64
CA ASN A 87 8.45 5.08 11.65
C ASN A 87 9.31 6.31 11.30
N GLN A 88 10.36 6.14 10.51
CA GLN A 88 11.25 7.22 10.07
C GLN A 88 10.62 8.05 8.95
N ASN A 89 10.81 9.37 9.01
CA ASN A 89 10.34 10.29 7.98
C ASN A 89 11.04 10.03 6.63
N ILE A 90 10.23 9.69 5.63
CA ILE A 90 10.61 9.45 4.22
C ILE A 90 9.84 10.35 3.25
N SER A 91 9.31 11.48 3.75
CA SER A 91 8.50 12.44 2.98
C SER A 91 9.28 13.14 1.87
N THR A 92 10.62 13.06 1.90
CA THR A 92 11.53 13.70 0.93
C THR A 92 11.82 12.83 -0.30
N TRP A 93 11.40 11.56 -0.29
CA TRP A 93 11.60 10.67 -1.42
C TRP A 93 10.79 11.11 -2.64
N ASP A 94 11.45 11.06 -3.79
CA ASP A 94 10.81 11.17 -5.09
C ASP A 94 10.24 9.80 -5.48
N THR A 95 8.91 9.72 -5.59
CA THR A 95 8.17 8.51 -5.99
C THR A 95 7.61 8.62 -7.41
N SER A 96 7.93 9.69 -8.15
CA SER A 96 7.27 10.02 -9.42
C SER A 96 7.46 8.96 -10.52
N ASN A 97 8.48 8.10 -10.43
CA ASN A 97 8.70 6.99 -11.36
C ASN A 97 8.26 5.62 -10.82
N VAL A 98 7.77 5.54 -9.59
CA VAL A 98 7.33 4.29 -8.97
C VAL A 98 6.02 3.84 -9.63
N THR A 99 6.02 2.58 -10.09
CA THR A 99 4.85 1.94 -10.68
C THR A 99 4.23 0.89 -9.74
N ASP A 100 5.00 0.40 -8.77
CA ASP A 100 4.58 -0.69 -7.89
C ASP A 100 4.93 -0.41 -6.42
N MET A 101 3.90 -0.42 -5.57
CA MET A 101 3.98 -0.19 -4.12
C MET A 101 3.31 -1.34 -3.33
N ASN A 102 3.12 -2.49 -3.96
CA ASN A 102 2.46 -3.64 -3.34
C ASN A 102 3.15 -4.03 -2.02
N SER A 103 2.36 -4.23 -0.97
CA SER A 103 2.83 -4.65 0.37
C SER A 103 3.93 -3.76 1.00
N MET A 104 4.14 -2.53 0.53
CA MET A 104 5.28 -1.70 0.97
C MET A 104 5.34 -1.51 2.49
N PHE A 105 4.21 -1.30 3.16
CA PHE A 105 4.09 -1.13 4.62
C PHE A 105 3.17 -2.19 5.25
N GLU A 106 3.02 -3.35 4.60
CA GLU A 106 2.26 -4.45 5.16
C GLU A 106 2.86 -4.84 6.52
N TYR A 107 2.03 -4.87 7.57
CA TYR A 107 2.38 -5.09 8.98
C TYR A 107 3.45 -4.15 9.56
N ALA A 108 3.74 -3.00 8.93
CA ALA A 108 4.52 -1.93 9.55
C ALA A 108 3.66 -1.20 10.60
N THR A 109 3.39 -1.88 11.72
CA THR A 109 2.33 -1.51 12.68
C THR A 109 2.46 -0.12 13.29
N ASN A 110 3.70 0.39 13.44
CA ASN A 110 3.98 1.73 13.98
C ASN A 110 4.08 2.82 12.90
N PHE A 111 4.14 2.48 11.62
CA PHE A 111 4.33 3.46 10.55
C PHE A 111 3.16 4.45 10.51
N ASN A 112 3.47 5.74 10.67
CA ASN A 112 2.49 6.82 10.62
C ASN A 112 3.12 8.14 10.17
N GLN A 113 4.09 8.09 9.25
CA GLN A 113 4.77 9.28 8.72
C GLN A 113 4.00 9.92 7.56
N ASP A 114 4.06 11.24 7.48
CA ASP A 114 3.41 12.01 6.42
C ASP A 114 4.03 11.69 5.05
N ILE A 115 3.23 11.09 4.18
CA ILE A 115 3.55 10.75 2.78
C ILE A 115 2.59 11.45 1.80
N SER A 116 1.90 12.51 2.25
CA SER A 116 0.96 13.28 1.42
C SER A 116 1.63 13.93 0.20
N LYS A 117 2.95 14.13 0.24
CA LYS A 117 3.72 14.75 -0.85
C LYS A 117 4.22 13.76 -1.90
N TRP A 118 4.04 12.46 -1.70
CA TRP A 118 4.43 11.47 -2.70
C TRP A 118 3.62 11.63 -3.98
N ASP A 119 4.32 11.57 -5.11
CA ASP A 119 3.70 11.48 -6.42
C ASP A 119 3.44 10.00 -6.75
N VAL A 120 2.17 9.62 -6.74
CA VAL A 120 1.73 8.25 -7.07
C VAL A 120 1.05 8.16 -8.44
N SER A 121 1.21 9.18 -9.29
CA SER A 121 0.53 9.28 -10.59
C SER A 121 0.93 8.20 -11.60
N ASN A 122 2.04 7.50 -11.35
CA ASN A 122 2.52 6.37 -12.14
C ASN A 122 2.28 5.00 -11.49
N VAL A 123 1.76 4.95 -10.25
CA VAL A 123 1.54 3.70 -9.53
C VAL A 123 0.33 2.97 -10.10
N GLU A 124 0.52 1.69 -10.39
CA GLU A 124 -0.50 0.77 -10.94
C GLU A 124 -1.00 -0.22 -9.87
N ASP A 125 -0.13 -0.66 -8.95
CA ASP A 125 -0.48 -1.59 -7.88
C ASP A 125 -0.19 -1.01 -6.48
N MET A 126 -1.24 -0.94 -5.65
CA MET A 126 -1.20 -0.56 -4.23
C MET A 126 -1.82 -1.65 -3.33
N GLY A 127 -1.93 -2.88 -3.84
CA GLY A 127 -2.44 -4.03 -3.10
C GLY A 127 -1.65 -4.22 -1.81
N TRP A 128 -2.34 -4.55 -0.72
CA TRP A 128 -1.77 -4.81 0.60
C TRP A 128 -0.89 -3.69 1.21
N MET A 129 -0.76 -2.51 0.57
CA MET A 129 0.25 -1.49 0.91
C MET A 129 0.25 -1.09 2.39
N PHE A 130 -0.92 -0.96 3.03
CA PHE A 130 -1.07 -0.65 4.46
C PHE A 130 -1.81 -1.77 5.23
N PHE A 131 -1.81 -2.99 4.73
CA PHE A 131 -2.43 -4.12 5.43
C PHE A 131 -1.78 -4.29 6.81
N GLY A 132 -2.56 -4.20 7.88
CA GLY A 132 -2.06 -4.35 9.25
C GLY A 132 -1.22 -3.17 9.74
N ALA A 133 -1.04 -2.09 8.98
CA ALA A 133 -0.39 -0.84 9.41
C ALA A 133 -1.31 -0.07 10.38
N SER A 134 -1.53 -0.65 11.56
CA SER A 134 -2.62 -0.28 12.48
C SER A 134 -2.55 1.16 12.98
N SER A 135 -1.36 1.78 12.99
CA SER A 135 -1.17 3.17 13.40
C SER A 135 -1.33 4.20 12.30
N PHE A 136 -1.33 3.79 11.02
CA PHE A 136 -1.33 4.71 9.88
C PHE A 136 -2.64 5.50 9.78
N ASN A 137 -2.54 6.83 9.74
CA ASN A 137 -3.68 7.73 9.60
C ASN A 137 -3.27 9.09 8.99
N GLN A 138 -2.56 9.08 7.86
CA GLN A 138 -2.01 10.27 7.21
C GLN A 138 -2.81 10.72 5.98
N PRO A 139 -2.87 12.04 5.68
CA PRO A 139 -3.78 12.59 4.69
C PRO A 139 -3.31 12.32 3.25
N ILE A 140 -3.71 11.17 2.70
CA ILE A 140 -3.36 10.70 1.36
C ILE A 140 -4.46 10.98 0.31
N GLY A 141 -5.47 11.79 0.65
CA GLY A 141 -6.57 12.11 -0.26
C GLY A 141 -6.13 12.87 -1.51
N ASN A 142 -5.02 13.60 -1.44
CA ASN A 142 -4.49 14.40 -2.56
C ASN A 142 -3.71 13.59 -3.61
N TRP A 143 -3.54 12.28 -3.39
CA TRP A 143 -2.88 11.39 -4.33
C TRP A 143 -3.63 11.29 -5.66
N ASN A 144 -2.88 11.33 -6.77
CA ASN A 144 -3.41 11.06 -8.10
C ASN A 144 -3.43 9.54 -8.35
N THR A 145 -4.55 8.89 -8.06
CA THR A 145 -4.71 7.42 -8.21
C THR A 145 -5.20 7.00 -9.60
N SER A 146 -5.14 7.88 -10.61
CA SER A 146 -5.78 7.62 -11.92
C SER A 146 -5.25 6.42 -12.69
N LYS A 147 -4.06 5.90 -12.36
CA LYS A 147 -3.49 4.68 -12.96
C LYS A 147 -3.60 3.44 -12.08
N VAL A 148 -4.06 3.57 -10.84
CA VAL A 148 -4.13 2.45 -9.91
C VAL A 148 -5.19 1.47 -10.39
N GLU A 149 -4.78 0.22 -10.58
CA GLU A 149 -5.63 -0.90 -10.98
C GLU A 149 -5.94 -1.84 -9.81
N ASN A 150 -5.02 -1.96 -8.84
CA ASN A 150 -5.16 -2.86 -7.71
C ASN A 150 -5.10 -2.14 -6.36
N THR A 151 -6.15 -2.30 -5.56
CA THR A 151 -6.24 -1.78 -4.17
C THR A 151 -6.66 -2.87 -3.19
N ASN A 152 -6.55 -4.14 -3.56
CA ASN A 152 -6.99 -5.24 -2.73
C ASN A 152 -6.25 -5.21 -1.38
N TYR A 153 -6.97 -5.46 -0.29
CA TYR A 153 -6.45 -5.47 1.07
C TYR A 153 -5.68 -4.21 1.54
N MET A 154 -5.66 -3.12 0.77
CA MET A 154 -4.77 -1.97 1.01
C MET A 154 -4.85 -1.43 2.44
N PHE A 155 -6.05 -1.36 3.03
CA PHE A 155 -6.28 -0.90 4.41
C PHE A 155 -6.87 -1.99 5.32
N PHE A 156 -6.72 -3.27 4.94
CA PHE A 156 -7.17 -4.37 5.80
C PHE A 156 -6.49 -4.24 7.18
N LYS A 157 -7.23 -4.31 8.28
CA LYS A 157 -6.71 -4.10 9.65
C LYS A 157 -5.93 -2.78 9.87
N ALA A 158 -6.03 -1.78 9.00
CA ALA A 158 -5.51 -0.43 9.25
C ALA A 158 -6.43 0.31 10.23
N GLU A 159 -6.43 -0.12 11.50
CA GLU A 159 -7.51 0.17 12.44
C GLU A 159 -7.73 1.66 12.71
N LYS A 160 -6.67 2.49 12.68
CA LYS A 160 -6.75 3.93 12.91
C LYS A 160 -7.12 4.75 11.67
N PHE A 161 -6.98 4.20 10.47
CA PHE A 161 -7.15 4.93 9.22
C PHE A 161 -8.57 5.48 9.08
N ASN A 162 -8.70 6.81 8.93
CA ASN A 162 -9.97 7.50 8.69
C ASN A 162 -9.76 8.82 7.93
N GLN A 163 -8.82 8.84 6.97
CA GLN A 163 -8.52 10.04 6.18
C GLN A 163 -9.39 10.11 4.94
N ASP A 164 -9.77 11.33 4.55
CA ASP A 164 -10.60 11.57 3.37
C ASP A 164 -9.86 11.14 2.10
N ILE A 165 -10.49 10.23 1.36
CA ILE A 165 -10.04 9.68 0.07
C ILE A 165 -11.15 9.78 -0.99
N SER A 166 -12.13 10.65 -0.76
CA SER A 166 -13.23 10.90 -1.69
C SER A 166 -12.75 11.40 -3.05
N SER A 167 -11.60 12.07 -3.10
CA SER A 167 -10.97 12.60 -4.32
C SER A 167 -10.22 11.57 -5.17
N TRP A 168 -10.05 10.34 -4.71
CA TRP A 168 -9.37 9.30 -5.48
C TRP A 168 -10.12 8.97 -6.78
N ASN A 169 -9.37 8.88 -7.87
CA ASN A 169 -9.88 8.38 -9.14
C ASN A 169 -9.80 6.85 -9.14
N THR A 170 -10.95 6.19 -9.04
CA THR A 170 -11.08 4.73 -9.01
C THR A 170 -11.51 4.11 -10.34
N SER A 171 -11.58 4.91 -11.42
CA SER A 171 -12.11 4.46 -12.73
C SER A 171 -11.30 3.36 -13.42
N ASN A 172 -10.05 3.12 -12.97
CA ASN A 172 -9.20 2.03 -13.44
C ASN A 172 -9.07 0.87 -12.45
N VAL A 173 -9.62 0.98 -11.23
CA VAL A 173 -9.51 -0.07 -10.21
C VAL A 173 -10.34 -1.29 -10.62
N ILE A 174 -9.70 -2.46 -10.54
CA ILE A 174 -10.26 -3.76 -10.92
C ILE A 174 -10.57 -4.60 -9.67
N ASP A 175 -9.73 -4.53 -8.63
CA ASP A 175 -9.86 -5.32 -7.40
C ASP A 175 -9.88 -4.44 -6.13
N MET A 176 -10.97 -4.57 -5.36
CA MET A 176 -11.19 -3.91 -4.07
C MET A 176 -11.45 -4.94 -2.95
N ASN A 177 -11.12 -6.21 -3.17
CA ASN A 177 -11.31 -7.29 -2.21
C ASN A 177 -10.68 -6.93 -0.85
N SER A 178 -11.49 -7.02 0.20
CA SER A 178 -11.15 -6.77 1.60
C SER A 178 -10.42 -5.44 1.88
N MET A 179 -10.52 -4.44 1.00
CA MET A 179 -9.74 -3.19 1.09
C MET A 179 -9.86 -2.51 2.46
N PHE A 180 -11.03 -2.52 3.11
CA PHE A 180 -11.28 -1.92 4.43
C PHE A 180 -11.73 -2.97 5.47
N GLU A 181 -11.49 -4.25 5.24
CA GLU A 181 -11.88 -5.29 6.19
C GLU A 181 -11.12 -5.08 7.52
N TYR A 182 -11.82 -5.05 8.65
CA TYR A 182 -11.28 -4.64 9.96
C TYR A 182 -10.71 -3.21 10.07
N ALA A 183 -10.92 -2.32 9.10
CA ALA A 183 -10.59 -0.89 9.23
C ALA A 183 -11.61 -0.18 10.15
N LYS A 184 -11.55 -0.47 11.45
CA LYS A 184 -12.58 -0.13 12.45
C LYS A 184 -12.96 1.35 12.47
N ASN A 185 -12.01 2.26 12.22
CA ASN A 185 -12.28 3.70 12.27
C ASN A 185 -12.75 4.33 10.96
N PHE A 186 -12.59 3.65 9.83
CA PHE A 186 -12.88 4.23 8.52
C PHE A 186 -14.37 4.54 8.35
N ASN A 187 -14.70 5.81 8.10
CA ASN A 187 -16.06 6.27 7.84
C ASN A 187 -16.09 7.53 6.96
N GLN A 188 -15.31 7.52 5.87
CA GLN A 188 -15.27 8.62 4.91
C GLN A 188 -16.22 8.38 3.74
N ASP A 189 -16.76 9.48 3.19
CA ASP A 189 -17.72 9.40 2.08
C ASP A 189 -16.99 9.08 0.76
N ILE A 190 -17.22 7.88 0.27
CA ILE A 190 -16.66 7.35 -0.99
C ILE A 190 -17.77 6.97 -1.98
N GLY A 191 -18.99 7.51 -1.78
CA GLY A 191 -20.14 7.24 -2.65
C GLY A 191 -19.96 7.76 -4.08
N ASN A 192 -18.98 8.64 -4.31
CA ASN A 192 -18.64 9.23 -5.61
C ASN A 192 -17.61 8.41 -6.41
N TRP A 193 -17.05 7.34 -5.86
CA TRP A 193 -16.10 6.48 -6.57
C TRP A 193 -16.72 5.83 -7.82
N ASN A 194 -15.92 5.73 -8.89
CA ASN A 194 -16.32 5.03 -10.09
C ASN A 194 -15.91 3.56 -9.99
N THR A 195 -16.88 2.70 -9.70
CA THR A 195 -16.66 1.26 -9.53
C THR A 195 -16.98 0.43 -10.78
N SER A 196 -17.23 1.07 -11.93
CA SER A 196 -17.71 0.38 -13.14
C SER A 196 -16.76 -0.71 -13.67
N LYS A 197 -15.45 -0.64 -13.39
CA LYS A 197 -14.48 -1.69 -13.77
C LYS A 197 -14.21 -2.73 -12.68
N VAL A 198 -14.72 -2.54 -11.47
CA VAL A 198 -14.41 -3.41 -10.34
C VAL A 198 -15.06 -4.77 -10.56
N THR A 199 -14.26 -5.82 -10.46
CA THR A 199 -14.70 -7.21 -10.64
C THR A 199 -14.81 -7.97 -9.32
N ASN A 200 -14.15 -7.48 -8.26
CA ASN A 200 -14.13 -8.11 -6.95
C ASN A 200 -14.23 -7.07 -5.82
N MET A 201 -15.26 -7.21 -4.97
CA MET A 201 -15.50 -6.39 -3.77
C MET A 201 -15.68 -7.28 -2.53
N ASN A 202 -15.27 -8.55 -2.59
CA ASN A 202 -15.53 -9.50 -1.51
C ASN A 202 -14.92 -8.98 -0.21
N SER A 203 -15.66 -9.13 0.89
CA SER A 203 -15.36 -8.71 2.25
C SER A 203 -14.93 -7.24 2.46
N MET A 204 -15.05 -6.35 1.47
CA MET A 204 -14.45 -4.99 1.49
C MET A 204 -14.66 -4.22 2.80
N PHE A 205 -15.83 -4.31 3.43
CA PHE A 205 -16.18 -3.63 4.69
C PHE A 205 -16.56 -4.59 5.83
N ASN A 206 -16.18 -5.87 5.75
CA ASN A 206 -16.40 -6.79 6.86
C ASN A 206 -15.68 -6.25 8.12
N PHE A 207 -16.39 -6.21 9.25
CA PHE A 207 -15.86 -5.70 10.52
C PHE A 207 -15.37 -4.23 10.52
N ALA A 208 -15.63 -3.44 9.46
CA ALA A 208 -15.42 -2.00 9.43
C ALA A 208 -16.54 -1.28 10.22
N SER A 209 -16.51 -1.42 11.55
CA SER A 209 -17.68 -1.18 12.42
C SER A 209 -18.24 0.25 12.43
N LYS A 210 -17.44 1.26 12.08
CA LYS A 210 -17.90 2.65 11.95
C LYS A 210 -18.47 2.99 10.58
N PHE A 211 -18.16 2.21 9.54
CA PHE A 211 -18.55 2.54 8.18
C PHE A 211 -20.07 2.43 7.99
N ASN A 212 -20.71 3.50 7.51
CA ASN A 212 -22.16 3.51 7.28
C ASN A 212 -22.61 4.39 6.10
N LYS A 213 -21.70 4.70 5.17
CA LYS A 213 -21.93 5.61 4.05
C LYS A 213 -22.83 5.01 2.97
N ASP A 214 -23.45 5.91 2.21
CA ASP A 214 -24.32 5.56 1.09
C ASP A 214 -23.49 5.25 -0.17
N LEU A 215 -23.49 3.98 -0.55
CA LEU A 215 -22.86 3.45 -1.75
C LEU A 215 -23.90 2.94 -2.77
N SER A 216 -25.18 3.32 -2.61
CA SER A 216 -26.27 2.85 -3.47
C SER A 216 -26.09 3.20 -4.96
N LYS A 217 -25.23 4.18 -5.27
CA LYS A 217 -24.91 4.67 -6.62
C LYS A 217 -23.74 3.97 -7.29
N TRP A 218 -23.03 3.09 -6.59
CA TRP A 218 -21.91 2.34 -7.19
C TRP A 218 -22.40 1.44 -8.31
N ASP A 219 -21.68 1.44 -9.42
CA ASP A 219 -21.89 0.49 -10.51
C ASP A 219 -21.21 -0.84 -10.14
N THR A 220 -22.02 -1.88 -9.94
CA THR A 220 -21.54 -3.23 -9.60
C THR A 220 -21.74 -4.23 -10.74
N SER A 221 -22.07 -3.76 -11.95
CA SER A 221 -22.43 -4.62 -13.08
C SER A 221 -21.34 -5.61 -13.48
N ASN A 222 -20.07 -5.27 -13.26
CA ASN A 222 -18.92 -6.13 -13.54
C ASN A 222 -18.44 -6.98 -12.35
N VAL A 223 -19.07 -6.86 -11.17
CA VAL A 223 -18.65 -7.61 -9.98
C VAL A 223 -19.08 -9.08 -10.10
N ALA A 224 -18.09 -9.97 -10.14
CA ALA A 224 -18.30 -11.40 -10.23
C ALA A 224 -19.08 -11.92 -9.02
N ARG A 225 -19.86 -13.01 -9.19
CA ARG A 225 -20.76 -13.55 -8.16
C ARG A 225 -20.08 -13.79 -6.80
N TYR A 226 -18.85 -14.29 -6.78
CA TYR A 226 -18.09 -14.52 -5.54
C TYR A 226 -17.59 -13.22 -4.91
N GLY A 227 -17.48 -12.14 -5.70
CA GLY A 227 -17.02 -10.81 -5.31
C GLY A 227 -18.08 -9.91 -4.67
N GLN A 228 -19.34 -10.36 -4.56
CA GLN A 228 -20.47 -9.50 -4.17
C GLN A 228 -20.69 -9.42 -2.64
N ASN A 229 -19.95 -10.17 -1.83
CA ASN A 229 -20.11 -10.16 -0.37
C ASN A 229 -19.36 -9.00 0.28
N ILE A 230 -19.91 -7.79 0.24
CA ILE A 230 -19.14 -6.58 0.58
C ILE A 230 -19.07 -6.23 2.09
N GLY A 231 -20.02 -6.68 2.91
CA GLY A 231 -20.15 -6.19 4.30
C GLY A 231 -21.23 -6.89 5.10
N TYR A 232 -21.17 -8.22 5.17
CA TYR A 232 -22.18 -9.05 5.87
C TYR A 232 -22.20 -8.77 7.38
N VAL A 233 -21.07 -8.38 7.97
CA VAL A 233 -20.89 -8.31 9.44
C VAL A 233 -20.89 -6.87 10.00
N ASN A 234 -21.49 -5.91 9.28
CA ASN A 234 -21.60 -4.53 9.77
C ASN A 234 -23.06 -4.18 10.15
N PRO A 235 -23.41 -4.20 11.45
CA PRO A 235 -24.78 -3.93 11.90
C PRO A 235 -25.22 -2.47 11.74
N ASN A 236 -24.27 -1.54 11.56
CA ASN A 236 -24.56 -0.11 11.41
C ASN A 236 -24.83 0.29 9.96
N TRP A 237 -24.58 -0.60 8.99
CA TRP A 237 -24.72 -0.29 7.57
C TRP A 237 -26.10 -0.69 7.07
N LYS A 238 -26.96 0.32 6.91
CA LYS A 238 -28.35 0.14 6.49
C LYS A 238 -28.44 -0.46 5.08
N PRO A 239 -29.37 -1.39 4.81
CA PRO A 239 -29.51 -2.03 3.50
C PRO A 239 -29.67 -1.05 2.33
N GLU A 240 -30.38 0.07 2.51
CA GLU A 240 -30.60 1.09 1.49
C GLU A 240 -29.33 1.85 1.09
N HIS A 241 -28.32 1.86 1.95
CA HIS A 241 -27.01 2.47 1.68
C HIS A 241 -26.03 1.49 1.03
N LYS A 242 -26.38 0.20 0.92
CA LYS A 242 -25.51 -0.82 0.33
C LYS A 242 -25.59 -0.75 -1.20
N PRO A 243 -24.48 -1.03 -1.91
CA PRO A 243 -24.52 -1.11 -3.36
C PRO A 243 -25.44 -2.25 -3.79
N GLN A 244 -26.16 -2.03 -4.88
CA GLN A 244 -27.09 -3.05 -5.41
C GLN A 244 -26.32 -3.99 -6.32
N PHE A 245 -26.24 -5.27 -5.95
CA PHE A 245 -25.61 -6.28 -6.79
C PHE A 245 -26.64 -6.97 -7.67
N TYR A 246 -26.34 -7.10 -8.96
CA TYR A 246 -27.08 -7.99 -9.84
C TYR A 246 -26.75 -9.43 -9.41
N LYS A 247 -27.63 -10.05 -8.63
CA LYS A 247 -27.58 -11.50 -8.42
C LYS A 247 -27.75 -12.14 -9.79
N ALA A 248 -26.66 -12.57 -10.42
CA ALA A 248 -26.75 -13.36 -11.64
C ALA A 248 -27.66 -14.57 -11.34
N ARG A 249 -28.73 -14.71 -12.13
CA ARG A 249 -29.62 -15.87 -12.07
C ARG A 249 -28.77 -17.13 -12.09
N SER A 250 -29.02 -18.02 -11.14
CA SER A 250 -28.53 -19.38 -11.17
C SER A 250 -28.93 -20.01 -12.51
N PHE A 251 -27.93 -20.33 -13.35
CA PHE A 251 -28.07 -21.40 -14.33
C PHE A 251 -27.85 -22.73 -13.61
#